data_AF-A0A8S0QRU4-F1
#
_entry.id   AF-A0A8S0QRU4-F1
#
_cell.length_a   1.000
_cell.length_b   1.000
_cell.length_c   1.000
_cell.angle_alpha   90.00
_cell.angle_beta   90.00
_cell.angle_gamma   90.00
#
_symmetry.space_group_name_H-M   'P 1'
#
loop_
_entity.id
_entity.type
_entity.pdbx_description
1 polymer ?
#
loop_
_entity_poly.entity_id
_entity_poly.type
_entity_poly.pdbx_seq_one_letter_code
_entity_poly.pdbx_strand_id
1 'polypeptide(L)'
;MEKNQYKRQRIVFYIHVITEIIAVLLATVAAVLSLKYLDNSLNNLHQRVGLALYGGIWLQALIGILRPHRERKGRNIWNIFHWLLGIGVSFLGVINIYTGLQAYHEKTSKSARIWTIIFIAQICLTIFLYLLQEKRYYIQNQGVILVVQPTDQELSPRNKQKETPPQNCRGLG
;
A
#
# COMPACT_ATOMS: atom_id res chain seq x y z
N MET A 1 14.47 11.41 11.25
CA MET A 1 13.15 11.34 10.59
C MET A 1 13.23 10.75 9.17
N GLU A 2 14.01 11.35 8.26
CA GLU A 2 14.09 10.96 6.84
C GLU A 2 14.56 9.50 6.60
N LYS A 3 15.60 9.03 7.31
CA LYS A 3 16.09 7.63 7.22
C LYS A 3 15.03 6.59 7.54
N ASN A 4 14.13 6.84 8.49
CA ASN A 4 13.08 5.90 8.88
C ASN A 4 11.95 5.86 7.85
N GLN A 5 11.59 7.01 7.27
CA GLN A 5 10.62 7.06 6.17
C GLN A 5 11.13 6.32 4.94
N TYR A 6 12.40 6.52 4.58
CA TYR A 6 13.03 5.82 3.46
C TYR A 6 13.05 4.29 3.62
N LYS A 7 13.40 3.80 4.82
CA LYS A 7 13.35 2.37 5.14
C LYS A 7 11.93 1.81 5.00
N ARG A 8 10.92 2.52 5.51
CA ARG A 8 9.52 2.08 5.42
C ARG A 8 9.05 1.97 3.97
N GLN A 9 9.35 2.97 3.14
CA GLN A 9 9.00 2.96 1.71
C GLN A 9 9.64 1.78 0.97
N ARG A 10 10.90 1.46 1.29
CA ARG A 10 11.57 0.26 0.77
C ARG A 10 10.88 -1.03 1.22
N ILE A 11 10.52 -1.15 2.49
CA ILE A 11 9.85 -2.35 3.02
C ILE A 11 8.50 -2.57 2.33
N VAL A 12 7.66 -1.53 2.24
CA VAL A 12 6.36 -1.61 1.56
C VAL A 12 6.54 -1.98 0.09
N PHE A 13 7.55 -1.43 -0.59
CA PHE A 13 7.88 -1.79 -1.96
C PHE A 13 8.28 -3.26 -2.11
N TYR A 14 9.15 -3.78 -1.24
CA TYR A 14 9.53 -5.20 -1.29
C TYR A 14 8.36 -6.12 -0.99
N ILE A 15 7.55 -5.81 0.01
CA ILE A 15 6.34 -6.57 0.32
C ILE A 15 5.42 -6.58 -0.90
N HIS A 16 5.17 -5.42 -1.51
CA HIS A 16 4.33 -5.31 -2.72
C HIS A 16 4.84 -6.20 -3.86
N VAL A 17 6.13 -6.15 -4.18
CA VAL A 17 6.72 -6.98 -5.24
C VAL A 17 6.62 -8.46 -4.93
N ILE A 18 6.92 -8.87 -3.69
CA ILE A 18 6.82 -10.28 -3.28
C ILE A 18 5.36 -10.76 -3.37
N THR A 19 4.40 -9.97 -2.90
CA THR A 19 2.98 -10.32 -3.00
C THR A 19 2.51 -10.40 -4.45
N GLU A 20 3.00 -9.52 -5.33
CA GLU A 20 2.68 -9.54 -6.76
C GLU A 20 3.21 -10.81 -7.42
N ILE A 21 4.45 -11.22 -7.11
CA ILE A 21 5.03 -12.47 -7.62
C ILE A 21 4.20 -13.67 -7.16
N ILE A 22 3.82 -13.72 -5.88
CA ILE A 22 2.99 -14.80 -5.34
C ILE A 22 1.63 -14.83 -6.05
N ALA A 23 1.01 -13.66 -6.28
CA ALA A 23 -0.26 -13.56 -6.97
C ALA A 23 -0.18 -14.09 -8.42
N VAL A 24 0.87 -13.73 -9.17
CA VAL A 24 1.12 -14.24 -10.53
C VAL A 24 1.27 -15.77 -10.54
N LEU A 25 2.03 -16.33 -9.59
CA LEU A 25 2.23 -17.77 -9.49
C LEU A 25 0.92 -18.50 -9.17
N LEU A 26 0.18 -18.05 -8.16
CA LEU A 26 -1.11 -18.63 -7.79
C LEU A 26 -2.14 -18.51 -8.92
N ALA A 27 -2.20 -17.36 -9.58
CA ALA A 27 -3.09 -17.15 -10.72
C ALA A 27 -2.74 -18.07 -11.90
N THR A 28 -1.46 -18.33 -12.14
CA THR A 28 -1.01 -19.27 -13.17
C THR A 28 -1.41 -20.70 -12.85
N VAL A 29 -1.21 -21.14 -11.61
CA VAL A 29 -1.65 -22.47 -11.16
C VAL A 29 -3.18 -22.59 -11.28
N ALA A 30 -3.93 -21.59 -10.84
CA ALA A 30 -5.38 -21.56 -10.95
C ALA A 30 -5.87 -21.61 -12.42
N ALA A 31 -5.22 -20.86 -13.32
CA ALA A 31 -5.54 -20.88 -14.74
C ALA A 31 -5.26 -22.25 -15.37
N VAL A 32 -4.11 -22.87 -15.07
CA VAL A 32 -3.77 -24.22 -15.57
C VAL A 32 -4.77 -25.27 -15.05
N LEU A 33 -5.13 -25.21 -13.77
CA LEU A 33 -6.16 -26.10 -13.21
C LEU A 33 -7.52 -25.88 -13.89
N SER A 34 -7.93 -24.63 -14.07
CA SER A 34 -9.18 -24.29 -14.76
C SER A 34 -9.22 -24.83 -16.19
N LEU A 35 -8.12 -24.72 -16.94
CA LEU A 35 -8.03 -25.26 -18.31
C LEU A 35 -8.01 -26.79 -18.35
N LYS A 36 -7.30 -27.44 -17.41
CA LYS A 36 -7.20 -28.91 -17.38
C LYS A 36 -8.51 -29.60 -16.99
N TYR A 37 -9.30 -28.99 -16.11
CA TYR A 37 -10.51 -29.62 -15.57
C TYR A 37 -11.80 -29.18 -16.26
N LEU A 38 -11.77 -28.18 -17.15
CA LEU A 38 -12.95 -27.76 -17.87
C LEU A 38 -12.84 -28.07 -19.37
N ASP A 39 -13.31 -29.26 -19.71
CA ASP A 39 -13.23 -29.86 -21.05
C ASP A 39 -14.11 -29.19 -22.13
N ASN A 40 -14.90 -28.13 -21.81
CA ASN A 40 -15.84 -27.53 -22.79
C ASN A 40 -16.38 -26.10 -22.47
N SER A 41 -15.79 -25.32 -21.56
CA SER A 41 -16.58 -24.29 -20.84
C SER A 41 -16.27 -22.81 -21.10
N LEU A 42 -15.42 -22.45 -22.07
CA LEU A 42 -15.07 -21.03 -22.34
C LEU A 42 -16.28 -20.14 -22.73
N ASN A 43 -17.48 -20.70 -22.79
CA ASN A 43 -18.75 -19.97 -22.96
C ASN A 43 -19.34 -19.40 -21.66
N ASN A 44 -18.71 -19.60 -20.49
CA ASN A 44 -19.22 -19.07 -19.22
C ASN A 44 -18.59 -17.71 -18.86
N LEU A 45 -19.42 -16.78 -18.40
CA LEU A 45 -19.01 -15.43 -17.96
C LEU A 45 -17.85 -15.48 -16.96
N HIS A 46 -17.89 -16.42 -16.00
CA HIS A 46 -16.85 -16.61 -15.00
C HIS A 46 -15.47 -16.86 -15.61
N GLN A 47 -15.37 -17.73 -16.61
CA GLN A 47 -14.08 -18.03 -17.23
C GLN A 47 -13.55 -16.90 -18.10
N ARG A 48 -14.44 -16.15 -18.78
CA ARG A 48 -14.04 -14.97 -19.55
C ARG A 48 -13.48 -13.88 -18.63
N VAL A 49 -14.14 -13.65 -17.49
CA VAL A 49 -13.66 -12.71 -16.46
C VAL A 49 -12.37 -13.23 -15.82
N GLY A 50 -12.27 -14.53 -15.52
CA GLY A 50 -11.07 -15.14 -14.96
C GLY A 50 -9.86 -15.07 -15.88
N LEU A 51 -10.05 -15.25 -17.20
CA LEU A 51 -8.99 -15.09 -18.20
C LEU A 51 -8.57 -13.62 -18.34
N ALA A 52 -9.53 -12.70 -18.36
CA ALA A 52 -9.24 -11.25 -18.37
C ALA A 52 -8.47 -10.83 -17.10
N LEU A 53 -8.84 -11.37 -15.94
CA LEU A 53 -8.13 -11.15 -14.68
C LEU A 53 -6.71 -11.71 -14.75
N TYR A 54 -6.52 -12.94 -15.24
CA TYR A 54 -5.21 -13.55 -15.41
C TYR A 54 -4.29 -12.69 -16.29
N GLY A 55 -4.79 -12.25 -17.45
CA GLY A 55 -4.07 -11.32 -18.32
C GLY A 55 -3.77 -9.98 -17.63
N GLY A 56 -4.72 -9.45 -16.86
CA GLY A 56 -4.55 -8.22 -16.09
C GLY A 56 -3.46 -8.31 -15.01
N ILE A 57 -3.38 -9.43 -14.29
CA ILE A 57 -2.33 -9.69 -13.29
C ILE A 57 -0.95 -9.73 -13.96
N TRP A 58 -0.82 -10.43 -15.09
CA TRP A 58 0.43 -10.43 -15.85
C TRP A 58 0.80 -9.05 -16.39
N LEU A 59 -0.17 -8.32 -16.92
CA LEU A 59 0.03 -6.96 -17.43
C LEU A 59 0.52 -6.04 -16.30
N GLN A 60 -0.08 -6.14 -15.12
CA GLN A 60 0.30 -5.35 -13.95
C GLN A 60 1.74 -5.66 -13.50
N ALA A 61 2.11 -6.94 -13.46
CA ALA A 61 3.48 -7.38 -13.16
C ALA A 61 4.50 -6.88 -14.20
N LEU A 62 4.19 -6.99 -15.49
CA LEU A 62 5.06 -6.51 -16.59
C LEU A 62 5.25 -4.99 -16.53
N ILE A 63 4.19 -4.23 -16.28
CA ILE A 63 4.25 -2.77 -16.10
C ILE A 63 5.02 -2.41 -14.82
N GLY A 64 4.94 -3.23 -13.77
CA GLY A 64 5.77 -3.09 -12.58
C GLY A 64 7.26 -3.26 -12.89
N ILE A 65 7.62 -4.22 -13.73
CA ILE A 65 9.01 -4.51 -14.13
C ILE A 65 9.56 -3.43 -15.08
N LEU A 66 8.76 -2.98 -16.05
CA LEU A 66 9.14 -1.96 -17.04
C LEU A 66 9.20 -0.53 -16.48
N ARG A 67 9.21 -0.38 -15.15
CA ARG A 67 9.17 0.89 -14.46
C ARG A 67 10.29 1.83 -14.96
N PRO A 68 9.95 3.02 -15.48
CA PRO A 68 10.93 3.96 -16.02
C PRO A 68 11.83 4.59 -14.94
N HIS A 69 13.05 4.96 -15.36
CA HIS A 69 14.05 5.58 -14.49
C HIS A 69 13.57 6.91 -13.89
N ARG A 70 14.13 7.28 -12.73
CA ARG A 70 13.59 8.31 -11.82
C ARG A 70 13.54 9.73 -12.41
N GLU A 71 14.30 9.99 -13.47
CA GLU A 71 14.55 11.34 -14.00
C GLU A 71 13.65 11.72 -15.20
N ARG A 72 12.78 10.82 -15.66
CA ARG A 72 11.88 11.13 -16.78
C ARG A 72 10.56 11.72 -16.29
N LYS A 73 10.14 12.85 -16.87
CA LYS A 73 8.82 13.51 -16.63
C LYS A 73 7.62 12.54 -16.74
N GLY A 74 7.75 11.48 -17.55
CA GLY A 74 6.71 10.45 -17.73
C GLY A 74 6.49 9.50 -16.54
N ARG A 75 7.35 9.50 -15.52
CA ARG A 75 7.22 8.58 -14.36
C ARG A 75 5.95 8.81 -13.54
N ASN A 76 5.50 10.06 -13.44
CA ASN A 76 4.27 10.35 -12.71
C ASN A 76 3.04 9.78 -13.44
N ILE A 77 2.98 9.96 -14.76
CA ILE A 77 1.93 9.39 -15.62
C ILE A 77 1.96 7.86 -15.55
N TRP A 78 3.13 7.25 -15.65
CA TRP A 78 3.31 5.80 -15.48
C TRP A 78 2.77 5.32 -14.12
N ASN A 79 3.09 6.05 -13.05
CA ASN A 79 2.65 5.70 -11.70
C ASN A 79 1.13 5.77 -11.56
N ILE A 80 0.49 6.81 -12.11
CA ILE A 80 -0.97 6.94 -12.14
C ILE A 80 -1.60 5.79 -12.95
N PHE A 81 -1.05 5.50 -14.12
CA PHE A 81 -1.55 4.43 -14.98
C PHE A 81 -1.43 3.05 -14.31
N HIS A 82 -0.26 2.72 -13.77
CA HIS A 82 -0.02 1.47 -13.05
C HIS A 82 -0.92 1.36 -11.81
N TRP A 83 -1.13 2.46 -11.09
CA TRP A 83 -2.04 2.49 -9.95
C TRP A 83 -3.50 2.25 -10.35
N LEU A 84 -3.97 2.91 -11.43
CA LEU A 84 -5.32 2.74 -11.94
C LEU A 84 -5.56 1.33 -12.48
N LEU A 85 -4.58 0.75 -13.18
CA LEU A 85 -4.62 -0.65 -13.60
C LEU A 85 -4.73 -1.59 -12.40
N GLY A 86 -3.97 -1.34 -11.33
CA GLY A 86 -4.03 -2.14 -10.10
C GLY A 86 -5.42 -2.12 -9.46
N ILE A 87 -6.08 -0.96 -9.44
CA ILE A 87 -7.48 -0.85 -8.98
C ILE A 87 -8.41 -1.67 -9.89
N GLY A 88 -8.26 -1.55 -11.21
CA GLY A 88 -9.04 -2.32 -12.17
C GLY A 88 -8.88 -3.83 -11.98
N VAL A 89 -7.65 -4.32 -11.86
CA VAL A 89 -7.34 -5.75 -11.62
C VAL A 89 -7.94 -6.22 -10.30
N SER A 90 -7.85 -5.40 -9.24
CA SER A 90 -8.45 -5.72 -7.94
C SER A 90 -9.98 -5.85 -8.04
N PHE A 91 -10.64 -4.94 -8.76
CA PHE A 91 -12.09 -4.99 -8.98
C PHE A 91 -12.51 -6.21 -9.80
N LEU A 92 -11.77 -6.54 -10.88
CA LEU A 92 -11.97 -7.77 -11.64
C LEU A 92 -11.80 -9.01 -10.75
N GLY A 93 -10.86 -8.98 -9.80
CA GLY A 93 -10.65 -10.03 -8.79
C GLY A 93 -11.91 -10.29 -7.96
N VAL A 94 -12.56 -9.24 -7.46
CA VAL A 94 -13.81 -9.35 -6.68
C VAL A 94 -14.93 -9.95 -7.53
N ILE A 95 -15.12 -9.48 -8.77
CA ILE A 95 -16.12 -10.02 -9.69
C ILE A 95 -15.83 -11.49 -9.99
N ASN A 96 -14.56 -11.85 -10.20
CA ASN A 96 -14.15 -13.23 -10.47
C ASN A 96 -14.49 -14.17 -9.30
N ILE A 97 -14.26 -13.74 -8.06
CA ILE A 97 -14.61 -14.52 -6.85
C ILE A 97 -16.13 -14.69 -6.75
N TYR A 98 -16.91 -13.60 -6.94
CA TYR A 98 -18.37 -13.65 -6.87
C TYR A 98 -18.97 -14.60 -7.92
N THR A 99 -18.57 -14.44 -9.19
CA THR A 99 -19.04 -15.29 -10.29
C THR A 99 -18.59 -16.75 -10.14
N GLY A 100 -17.39 -16.99 -9.62
CA GLY A 100 -16.90 -18.34 -9.34
C GLY A 100 -17.66 -19.02 -8.22
N LEU A 101 -18.04 -18.25 -7.19
CA LEU A 101 -18.82 -18.76 -6.08
C LEU A 101 -20.27 -19.09 -6.48
N GLN A 102 -20.87 -18.28 -7.34
CA GLN A 102 -22.17 -18.56 -7.94
C GLN A 102 -22.12 -19.85 -8.78
N ALA A 103 -21.11 -19.98 -9.66
CA ALA A 103 -20.91 -21.19 -10.46
C ALA A 103 -20.66 -22.44 -9.60
N TYR A 104 -19.91 -22.31 -8.50
CA TYR A 104 -19.70 -23.40 -7.54
C TYR A 104 -21.00 -23.86 -6.88
N HIS A 105 -21.85 -22.90 -6.47
CA HIS A 105 -23.14 -23.19 -5.85
C HIS A 105 -24.07 -23.94 -6.82
N GLU A 106 -24.16 -23.48 -8.06
CA GLU A 106 -24.97 -24.15 -9.10
C GLU A 106 -24.46 -25.56 -9.42
N LYS A 107 -23.14 -25.74 -9.56
CA LYS A 107 -22.54 -27.02 -9.94
C LYS A 107 -22.58 -28.09 -8.85
N THR A 108 -22.40 -27.69 -7.58
CA THR A 108 -22.23 -28.63 -6.47
C THR A 108 -23.46 -28.68 -5.56
N SER A 109 -24.41 -27.76 -5.72
CA SER A 109 -25.54 -27.51 -4.80
C SER A 109 -25.14 -27.32 -3.32
N LYS A 110 -23.84 -27.16 -3.05
CA LYS A 110 -23.29 -26.91 -1.72
C LYS A 110 -23.34 -25.42 -1.41
N SER A 111 -23.59 -25.10 -0.15
CA SER A 111 -23.62 -23.71 0.29
C SER A 111 -22.25 -23.06 0.10
N ALA A 112 -22.23 -21.98 -0.67
CA ALA A 112 -21.11 -21.07 -0.85
C ALA A 112 -20.70 -20.30 0.43
N ARG A 113 -21.51 -20.40 1.49
CA ARG A 113 -21.45 -19.55 2.69
C ARG A 113 -20.10 -19.59 3.40
N ILE A 114 -19.44 -20.76 3.48
CA ILE A 114 -18.12 -20.89 4.13
C ILE A 114 -17.08 -20.04 3.38
N TRP A 115 -17.05 -20.14 2.05
CA TRP A 115 -16.13 -19.36 1.22
C TRP A 115 -16.41 -17.86 1.31
N THR A 116 -17.69 -17.45 1.34
CA THR A 116 -18.07 -16.05 1.56
C THR A 116 -17.56 -15.53 2.91
N ILE A 117 -17.72 -16.31 3.99
CA ILE A 117 -17.26 -15.93 5.34
C ILE A 117 -15.75 -15.77 5.36
N ILE A 118 -15.01 -16.71 4.75
CA ILE A 118 -13.53 -16.63 4.66
C ILE A 118 -13.13 -15.36 3.90
N PHE A 119 -13.78 -15.03 2.79
CA PHE A 119 -13.49 -13.84 2.01
C PHE A 119 -13.76 -12.54 2.78
N ILE A 120 -14.90 -12.47 3.49
CA ILE A 120 -15.23 -11.32 4.36
C ILE A 120 -14.19 -11.18 5.48
N ALA A 121 -13.83 -12.29 6.14
CA ALA A 121 -12.82 -12.28 7.19
C ALA A 121 -11.47 -11.76 6.69
N GLN A 122 -11.07 -12.14 5.47
CA GLN A 122 -9.85 -11.65 4.83
C GLN A 122 -9.88 -10.13 4.55
N ILE A 123 -11.02 -9.60 4.07
CA ILE A 123 -11.20 -8.15 3.89
C ILE A 123 -11.10 -7.43 5.24
N CYS A 124 -11.81 -7.92 6.26
CA CYS A 124 -11.78 -7.34 7.59
C CYS A 124 -10.36 -7.36 8.19
N LEU A 125 -9.63 -8.45 8.04
CA LEU A 125 -8.24 -8.57 8.47
C LEU A 125 -7.34 -7.55 7.77
N THR A 126 -7.53 -7.35 6.45
CA THR A 126 -6.76 -6.37 5.68
C THR A 126 -7.00 -4.94 6.17
N ILE A 127 -8.27 -4.57 6.40
CA ILE A 127 -8.64 -3.26 6.97
C ILE A 127 -8.06 -3.09 8.36
N PHE A 128 -8.13 -4.12 9.20
CA PHE A 128 -7.57 -4.07 10.55
C PHE A 128 -6.04 -3.86 10.53
N LEU A 129 -5.32 -4.60 9.68
CA LEU A 129 -3.87 -4.42 9.51
C LEU A 129 -3.52 -3.03 8.98
N TYR A 130 -4.33 -2.48 8.06
CA TYR A 130 -4.16 -1.11 7.56
C TYR A 130 -4.30 -0.09 8.71
N LEU A 131 -5.35 -0.19 9.51
CA LEU A 131 -5.57 0.69 10.66
C LEU A 131 -4.46 0.57 11.71
N LEU A 132 -3.95 -0.64 11.95
CA LEU A 132 -2.82 -0.86 12.85
C LEU A 132 -1.54 -0.18 12.34
N GLN A 133 -1.26 -0.25 11.05
CA GLN A 133 -0.11 0.44 10.45
C GLN A 133 -0.24 1.95 10.62
N GLU A 134 -1.42 2.51 10.37
CA GLU A 134 -1.71 3.94 10.55
C GLU A 134 -1.55 4.39 12.00
N LYS A 135 -2.12 3.63 12.95
CA LYS A 135 -1.98 3.94 14.38
C LYS A 135 -0.52 3.90 14.84
N ARG A 136 0.25 2.90 14.41
CA ARG A 136 1.68 2.80 14.73
C ARG A 136 2.47 3.97 14.15
N TYR A 137 2.13 4.40 12.93
CA TYR A 137 2.73 5.60 12.34
C TYR A 137 2.40 6.86 13.14
N TYR A 138 1.16 7.02 13.58
CA TYR A 138 0.73 8.16 14.39
C TYR A 138 1.47 8.24 15.75
N ILE A 139 1.53 7.12 16.49
CA ILE A 139 2.23 7.05 17.78
C ILE A 139 3.73 7.34 17.63
N GLN A 140 4.37 6.81 16.59
CA GLN A 140 5.78 7.10 16.33
C GLN A 140 6.04 8.58 16.05
N ASN A 141 5.14 9.25 15.33
CA ASN A 141 5.29 10.68 15.05
C ASN A 141 5.01 11.55 16.30
N GLN A 142 4.06 11.16 17.15
CA GLN A 142 3.79 11.87 18.41
C GLN A 142 4.92 11.73 19.42
N GLY A 143 5.49 10.52 19.59
CA GLY A 143 6.62 10.29 20.49
C GLY A 143 7.87 11.09 20.08
N VAL A 144 8.09 11.29 18.77
CA VAL A 144 9.18 12.17 18.29
C VAL A 144 8.90 13.64 18.59
N ILE A 145 7.66 14.11 18.48
CA ILE A 145 7.31 15.51 18.79
C ILE A 145 7.48 15.80 20.29
N LEU A 146 7.09 14.87 21.16
CA LEU A 146 7.17 15.04 22.63
C LEU A 146 8.62 14.98 23.16
N VAL A 147 9.52 14.26 22.48
CA VAL A 147 10.97 14.27 22.79
C VAL A 147 11.66 15.56 22.30
N VAL A 148 11.13 16.20 21.25
CA VAL A 148 11.70 17.44 20.67
C VAL A 148 11.20 18.71 21.39
N GLN A 149 10.19 18.62 22.25
CA GLN A 149 9.63 19.75 23.02
C GLN A 149 9.35 19.30 24.47
N PRO A 150 10.03 19.76 25.55
CA PRO A 150 11.25 20.57 25.72
C PRO A 150 12.30 19.93 26.70
N THR A 151 13.60 20.01 26.38
CA THR A 151 14.70 19.94 27.36
C THR A 151 15.67 21.12 27.22
N ASP A 152 15.48 21.98 26.21
CA ASP A 152 16.40 23.08 25.91
C ASP A 152 16.10 24.40 26.66
N GLN A 153 15.27 24.38 27.72
CA GLN A 153 14.83 25.60 28.43
C GLN A 153 15.37 25.82 29.85
N GLU A 154 16.31 25.02 30.35
CA GLU A 154 16.91 25.27 31.68
C GLU A 154 18.44 25.17 31.66
N LEU A 155 19.09 26.34 31.55
CA LEU A 155 20.15 26.88 32.43
C LEU A 155 21.03 27.87 31.66
N SER A 156 20.79 29.17 31.84
CA SER A 156 21.81 30.21 31.63
C SER A 156 21.92 31.04 32.92
N PRO A 157 23.03 30.95 33.68
CA PRO A 157 23.13 31.60 34.97
C PRO A 157 23.37 33.11 34.82
N ARG A 158 22.56 33.84 35.58
CA ARG A 158 22.66 35.25 35.91
C ARG A 158 23.95 35.51 36.71
N ASN A 159 24.89 36.28 36.16
CA ASN A 159 25.94 36.93 36.96
C ASN A 159 25.51 38.37 37.31
N LYS A 160 25.66 38.74 38.58
CA LYS A 160 25.27 40.02 39.17
C LYS A 160 26.46 41.00 39.19
N GLN A 161 26.13 42.25 38.85
CA GLN A 161 26.52 43.49 39.57
C GLN A 161 27.88 44.16 39.28
N LYS A 162 27.80 45.38 38.68
CA LYS A 162 28.37 46.62 39.23
C LYS A 162 27.72 47.88 38.59
N GLU A 163 26.94 48.55 39.44
CA GLU A 163 26.73 50.01 39.68
C GLU A 163 26.81 51.08 38.54
N THR A 164 25.77 51.92 38.52
CA THR A 164 25.44 53.22 37.84
C THR A 164 26.33 54.44 38.21
N PRO A 165 26.18 55.70 37.66
CA PRO A 165 25.55 56.27 36.43
C PRO A 165 26.45 57.35 35.71
N PRO A 166 25.93 58.44 35.07
CA PRO A 166 25.90 58.71 33.62
C PRO A 166 26.96 59.72 33.11
N GLN A 167 27.27 59.73 31.80
CA GLN A 167 27.84 60.91 31.16
C GLN A 167 27.25 61.21 29.76
N ASN A 168 26.61 62.36 29.72
CA ASN A 168 26.19 63.15 28.58
C ASN A 168 27.41 63.86 27.97
N CYS A 169 27.57 63.88 26.64
CA CYS A 169 27.74 65.11 25.84
C CYS A 169 28.24 64.86 24.40
N ARG A 170 27.55 65.55 23.48
CA ARG A 170 28.03 66.27 22.28
C ARG A 170 28.62 65.50 21.09
N GLY A 171 28.12 65.89 19.91
CA GLY A 171 28.63 65.49 18.62
C GLY A 171 29.77 66.37 18.11
N LEU A 172 30.20 66.06 16.88
CA LEU A 172 30.80 66.89 15.82
C LEU A 172 31.60 65.96 14.90
N GLY A 173 31.45 66.12 13.59
CA GLY A 173 32.23 65.46 12.55
C GLY A 173 31.38 65.01 11.39
#